data_AF-A0A382RBB1-F1
#
_entry.id   AF-A0A382RBB1-F1
#
_cell.length_a   1.000
_cell.length_b   1.000
_cell.length_c   1.000
_cell.angle_alpha   90.00
_cell.angle_beta   90.00
_cell.angle_gamma   90.00
#
_symmetry.space_group_name_H-M   'P 1'
#
loop_
_entity.id
_entity.type
_entity.pdbx_description
1 polymer ?
#
loop_
_entity_poly.entity_id
_entity_poly.type
_entity_poly.pdbx_seq_one_letter_code
_entity_poly.pdbx_strand_id
1 'polypeptide(L)'
;MKNTFSAYLLSIFFIGLGFIFITPPFEAFDENAHYSRIIESISSNFSLKQNNILMDKRIENYEGPMPYRSGSPPFDDRLTYKFFFDGHYKENFIQKYKDNSFDFSYQKGEAKINWQYQHPPFYYMVTGLILSPFDNLSLHSQINFLRILSFMFALIGVVISLIAVQNFLGKHNEIFGFYFYPIFFPMFFIEFARIGNDSICFLLNSIIFYYSLKWFKYKNHSSLFLIGILLGIGILVKAFFIPIFISLLLFIFFIDYSSFKSKLHSFKLTTYIIFPFLIFFGLWFIFILKVNNDFGLGTEFNKLTHISLLDML
;
A
#
# COMPACT_ATOMS: atom_id res chain seq x y z
N MET A 1 2.82 -13.93 29.20
CA MET A 1 2.68 -12.87 28.17
C MET A 1 3.56 -13.11 26.95
N LYS A 2 4.89 -13.28 27.06
CA LYS A 2 5.76 -13.52 25.89
C LYS A 2 5.29 -14.68 24.99
N ASN A 3 4.99 -15.83 25.58
CA ASN A 3 4.53 -17.00 24.82
C ASN A 3 3.19 -16.78 24.10
N THR A 4 2.25 -16.06 24.74
CA THR A 4 0.94 -15.70 24.17
C THR A 4 1.08 -14.73 22.99
N PHE A 5 1.99 -13.77 23.10
CA PHE A 5 2.28 -12.81 22.04
C PHE A 5 2.91 -13.48 20.82
N SER A 6 3.91 -14.34 21.04
CA SER A 6 4.52 -15.13 19.97
C SER A 6 3.52 -16.06 19.29
N ALA A 7 2.68 -16.76 20.06
CA ALA A 7 1.64 -17.63 19.51
C ALA A 7 0.63 -16.85 18.66
N TYR A 8 0.22 -15.66 19.11
CA TYR A 8 -0.68 -14.79 18.34
C TYR A 8 -0.08 -14.34 17.01
N LEU A 9 1.16 -13.85 17.02
CA LEU A 9 1.83 -13.42 15.79
C LEU A 9 2.05 -14.57 14.81
N LEU A 10 2.45 -15.75 15.32
CA LEU A 10 2.57 -16.95 14.50
C LEU A 10 1.22 -17.37 13.92
N SER A 11 0.13 -17.26 14.69
CA SER A 11 -1.21 -17.58 14.22
C SER A 11 -1.61 -16.65 13.06
N ILE A 12 -1.44 -15.34 13.21
CA ILE A 12 -1.69 -14.37 12.12
C ILE A 12 -0.83 -14.69 10.91
N PHE A 13 0.46 -14.95 11.14
CA PHE A 13 1.41 -15.28 10.09
C PHE A 13 0.95 -16.48 9.25
N PHE A 14 0.65 -17.61 9.90
CA PHE A 14 0.25 -18.84 9.20
C PHE A 14 -1.14 -18.72 8.56
N ILE A 15 -2.09 -18.02 9.18
CA ILE A 15 -3.40 -17.75 8.54
C ILE A 15 -3.20 -16.92 7.28
N GLY A 16 -2.40 -15.86 7.34
CA GLY A 16 -2.08 -15.04 6.18
C GLY A 16 -1.38 -15.81 5.07
N LEU A 17 -0.41 -16.67 5.40
CA LEU A 17 0.19 -17.58 4.42
C LEU A 17 -0.86 -18.50 3.78
N GLY A 18 -1.79 -19.04 4.57
CA GLY A 18 -2.92 -19.80 4.06
C GLY A 18 -3.71 -19.02 3.01
N PHE A 19 -4.09 -17.77 3.29
CA PHE A 19 -4.79 -16.91 2.33
C PHE A 19 -3.96 -16.67 1.06
N ILE A 20 -2.67 -16.38 1.20
CA ILE A 20 -1.77 -16.10 0.07
C ILE A 20 -1.70 -17.29 -0.90
N PHE A 21 -1.58 -18.51 -0.39
CA PHE A 21 -1.39 -19.70 -1.22
C PHE A 21 -2.68 -20.37 -1.67
N ILE A 22 -3.80 -20.16 -0.97
CA ILE A 22 -5.11 -20.71 -1.37
C ILE A 22 -5.74 -19.85 -2.48
N THR A 23 -5.52 -18.54 -2.46
CA THR A 23 -6.10 -17.62 -3.46
C THR A 23 -5.23 -17.58 -4.72
N PRO A 24 -5.77 -17.86 -5.92
CA PRO A 24 -5.03 -17.69 -7.14
C PRO A 24 -4.57 -16.23 -7.35
N PRO A 25 -3.48 -16.00 -8.09
CA PRO A 25 -3.08 -14.67 -8.52
C PRO A 25 -4.23 -13.90 -9.17
N PHE A 26 -4.36 -12.60 -8.85
CA PHE A 26 -5.34 -11.70 -9.47
C PHE A 26 -6.82 -11.99 -9.24
N GLU A 27 -7.18 -13.15 -8.70
CA GLU A 27 -8.57 -13.48 -8.41
C GLU A 27 -9.13 -12.73 -7.20
N ALA A 28 -8.30 -12.53 -6.18
CA ALA A 28 -8.69 -11.81 -4.98
C ALA A 28 -8.55 -10.29 -5.17
N PHE A 29 -8.06 -9.58 -4.16
CA PHE A 29 -7.94 -8.12 -4.18
C PHE A 29 -6.61 -7.62 -4.78
N ASP A 30 -5.82 -8.49 -5.42
CA ASP A 30 -4.59 -8.04 -6.07
C ASP A 30 -4.89 -6.99 -7.13
N GLU A 31 -4.15 -5.90 -7.11
CA GLU A 31 -4.27 -4.88 -8.14
C GLU A 31 -3.22 -5.13 -9.21
N ASN A 32 -3.63 -5.72 -10.33
CA ASN A 32 -2.72 -6.09 -11.42
C ASN A 32 -1.92 -4.88 -11.94
N ALA A 33 -2.51 -3.68 -11.85
CA ALA A 33 -1.88 -2.42 -12.22
C ALA A 33 -0.69 -2.05 -11.33
N HIS A 34 -0.77 -2.36 -10.02
CA HIS A 34 0.36 -2.20 -9.11
C HIS A 34 1.51 -3.13 -9.48
N TYR A 35 1.24 -4.42 -9.74
CA TYR A 35 2.27 -5.36 -10.20
C TYR A 35 2.99 -4.85 -11.45
N SER A 36 2.22 -4.46 -12.48
CA SER A 36 2.78 -3.94 -13.73
C SER A 36 3.69 -2.74 -13.51
N ARG A 37 3.34 -1.83 -12.58
CA ARG A 37 4.15 -0.64 -12.27
C ARG A 37 5.43 -0.98 -11.48
N ILE A 38 5.39 -2.03 -10.65
CA ILE A 38 6.58 -2.54 -9.94
C ILE A 38 7.61 -3.06 -10.96
N ILE A 39 7.19 -3.93 -11.88
CA ILE A 39 8.11 -4.51 -12.88
C ILE A 39 8.63 -3.44 -13.85
N GLU A 40 7.79 -2.49 -14.26
CA GLU A 40 8.25 -1.36 -15.06
C GLU A 40 9.35 -0.57 -14.33
N SER A 41 9.21 -0.34 -13.02
CA SER A 41 10.20 0.36 -12.19
C SER A 41 11.53 -0.39 -12.19
N ILE A 42 11.53 -1.72 -12.09
CA ILE A 42 12.74 -2.54 -12.19
C ILE A 42 13.37 -2.40 -13.59
N SER A 43 12.57 -2.60 -14.65
CA SER A 43 13.06 -2.56 -16.04
C SER A 43 13.62 -1.20 -16.48
N SER A 44 13.15 -0.13 -15.85
CA SER A 44 13.58 1.25 -16.12
C SER A 44 14.72 1.71 -15.20
N ASN A 45 15.36 0.80 -14.46
CA ASN A 45 16.37 1.10 -13.45
C ASN A 45 15.89 2.18 -12.45
N PHE A 46 14.64 2.05 -12.01
CA PHE A 46 13.98 2.96 -11.06
C PHE A 46 13.89 4.42 -11.52
N SER A 47 13.88 4.65 -12.83
CA SER A 47 13.69 5.97 -13.40
C SER A 47 12.31 6.53 -13.01
N LEU A 48 12.30 7.77 -12.52
CA LEU A 48 11.06 8.52 -12.28
C LEU A 48 10.40 9.02 -13.57
N LYS A 49 11.08 8.92 -14.72
CA LYS A 49 10.49 9.26 -16.01
C LYS A 49 9.44 8.22 -16.38
N GLN A 50 8.29 8.69 -16.83
CA GLN A 50 7.25 7.83 -17.34
C GLN A 50 7.68 7.24 -18.68
N ASN A 51 8.12 5.99 -18.65
CA ASN A 51 8.56 5.30 -19.84
C ASN A 51 7.38 4.61 -20.53
N ASN A 52 6.39 4.11 -19.77
CA ASN A 52 5.20 3.49 -20.32
C ASN A 52 3.93 3.79 -19.51
N ILE A 53 2.82 3.95 -20.22
CA ILE A 53 1.48 4.11 -19.63
C ILE A 53 0.64 2.84 -19.73
N LEU A 54 1.20 1.76 -20.27
CA LEU A 54 0.48 0.52 -20.56
C LEU A 54 0.75 -0.55 -19.51
N MET A 55 -0.19 -1.49 -19.37
CA MET A 55 -0.02 -2.70 -18.57
C MET A 55 1.15 -3.55 -19.09
N ASP A 56 1.72 -4.35 -18.21
CA ASP A 56 2.65 -5.42 -18.58
C ASP A 56 1.89 -6.49 -19.40
N LYS A 57 2.49 -6.92 -20.51
CA LYS A 57 1.87 -7.87 -21.46
C LYS A 57 1.49 -9.20 -20.81
N ARG A 58 2.21 -9.63 -19.78
CA ARG A 58 1.92 -10.88 -19.03
C ARG A 58 0.65 -10.76 -18.21
N ILE A 59 0.32 -9.55 -17.76
CA ILE A 59 -0.96 -9.25 -17.10
C ILE A 59 -2.10 -9.22 -18.10
N GLU A 60 -1.87 -8.66 -19.29
CA GLU A 60 -2.88 -8.64 -20.35
C GLU A 60 -3.23 -10.05 -20.85
N ASN A 61 -2.21 -10.90 -20.94
CA ASN A 61 -2.32 -12.29 -21.42
C ASN A 61 -2.58 -13.30 -20.29
N TYR A 62 -2.90 -12.86 -19.07
CA TYR A 62 -3.17 -13.78 -17.97
C TYR A 62 -4.50 -14.51 -18.20
N GLU A 63 -4.44 -15.83 -18.37
CA GLU A 63 -5.60 -16.70 -18.62
C GLU A 63 -6.08 -17.47 -17.38
N GLY A 64 -5.54 -17.16 -16.20
CA GLY A 64 -5.98 -17.78 -14.94
C GLY A 64 -7.30 -17.22 -14.42
N PRO A 65 -7.78 -17.70 -13.27
CA PRO A 65 -9.04 -17.24 -12.71
C PRO A 65 -8.98 -15.76 -12.30
N MET A 66 -10.10 -15.05 -12.44
CA MET A 66 -10.23 -13.60 -12.20
C MET A 66 -11.52 -13.29 -11.43
N PRO A 67 -11.59 -12.17 -10.68
CA PRO A 67 -12.81 -11.79 -9.98
C PRO A 67 -13.93 -11.46 -10.97
N TYR A 68 -15.16 -11.59 -10.49
CA TYR A 68 -16.35 -11.08 -11.15
C TYR A 68 -16.15 -9.62 -11.55
N ARG A 69 -16.53 -9.25 -12.78
CA ARG A 69 -16.48 -7.85 -13.25
C ARG A 69 -17.64 -7.03 -12.72
N SER A 70 -18.79 -7.68 -12.53
CA SER A 70 -20.01 -7.05 -12.05
C SER A 70 -20.28 -7.49 -10.62
N GLY A 71 -20.61 -6.55 -9.74
CA GLY A 71 -21.20 -6.83 -8.43
C GLY A 71 -22.71 -7.11 -8.48
N SER A 72 -23.32 -7.05 -9.66
CA SER A 72 -24.78 -7.16 -9.86
C SER A 72 -25.11 -8.41 -10.68
N PRO A 73 -26.06 -9.25 -10.24
CA PRO A 73 -26.58 -10.36 -11.04
C PRO A 73 -27.21 -9.89 -12.37
N PRO A 74 -27.12 -10.68 -13.46
CA PRO A 74 -26.32 -11.89 -13.56
C PRO A 74 -24.83 -11.54 -13.51
N PHE A 75 -24.09 -12.21 -12.60
CA PHE A 75 -22.64 -12.07 -12.53
C PHE A 75 -22.06 -12.52 -13.88
N ASP A 76 -20.97 -11.89 -14.32
CA ASP A 76 -20.45 -12.07 -15.67
C ASP A 76 -19.80 -13.44 -15.90
N ASP A 77 -19.67 -13.82 -17.17
CA ASP A 77 -19.11 -15.12 -17.63
C ASP A 77 -17.58 -15.20 -17.50
N ARG A 78 -16.97 -14.46 -16.58
CA ARG A 78 -15.53 -14.56 -16.34
C ARG A 78 -15.18 -15.95 -15.81
N LEU A 79 -13.97 -16.39 -16.17
CA LEU A 79 -13.38 -17.59 -15.61
C LEU A 79 -13.05 -17.33 -14.14
N THR A 80 -13.98 -17.62 -13.24
CA THR A 80 -13.79 -17.55 -11.79
C THR A 80 -13.17 -18.83 -11.25
N TYR A 81 -12.74 -18.84 -9.99
CA TYR A 81 -12.17 -20.00 -9.29
C TYR A 81 -13.02 -21.24 -9.54
N LYS A 82 -14.33 -21.11 -9.31
CA LYS A 82 -15.28 -22.21 -9.44
C LYS A 82 -15.24 -22.79 -10.84
N PHE A 83 -15.39 -21.96 -11.87
CA PHE A 83 -15.36 -22.43 -13.26
C PHE A 83 -13.98 -22.93 -13.70
N PHE A 84 -12.91 -22.34 -13.17
CA PHE A 84 -11.54 -22.73 -13.47
C PHE A 84 -11.24 -24.15 -12.98
N PHE A 85 -11.66 -24.49 -11.76
CA PHE A 85 -11.41 -25.80 -11.15
C PHE A 85 -12.43 -26.88 -11.52
N ASP A 86 -13.65 -26.50 -11.91
CA ASP A 86 -14.70 -27.45 -12.32
C ASP A 86 -14.61 -27.88 -13.80
N GLY A 87 -13.75 -27.26 -14.60
CA GLY A 87 -13.66 -27.49 -16.05
C GLY A 87 -12.25 -27.79 -16.58
N HIS A 88 -12.13 -27.92 -17.92
CA HIS A 88 -10.88 -28.23 -18.63
C HIS A 88 -9.85 -27.09 -18.67
N TYR A 89 -10.19 -25.92 -18.11
CA TYR A 89 -9.34 -24.73 -18.12
C TYR A 89 -8.08 -24.93 -17.28
N LYS A 90 -8.18 -25.68 -16.18
CA LYS A 90 -7.07 -26.00 -15.30
C LYS A 90 -5.96 -26.77 -16.02
N GLU A 91 -6.29 -27.82 -16.77
CA GLU A 91 -5.29 -28.62 -17.47
C GLU A 91 -4.55 -27.79 -18.52
N ASN A 92 -5.29 -27.00 -19.30
CA ASN A 92 -4.72 -26.11 -20.31
C ASN A 92 -3.81 -25.04 -19.67
N PHE A 93 -4.24 -24.43 -18.56
CA PHE A 93 -3.44 -23.47 -17.81
C PHE A 93 -2.16 -24.09 -17.25
N ILE A 94 -2.26 -25.27 -16.64
CA ILE A 94 -1.09 -26.00 -16.11
C ILE A 94 -0.11 -26.34 -17.23
N GLN A 95 -0.59 -26.76 -18.40
CA GLN A 95 0.27 -27.07 -19.53
C GLN A 95 1.02 -25.83 -20.03
N LYS A 96 0.31 -24.72 -20.30
CA LYS A 96 0.92 -23.43 -20.65
C LYS A 96 1.90 -22.94 -19.58
N TYR A 97 1.58 -23.17 -18.31
CA TYR A 97 2.45 -22.80 -17.20
C TYR A 97 3.73 -23.65 -17.13
N LYS A 98 3.62 -24.96 -17.34
CA LYS A 98 4.77 -25.91 -17.36
C LYS A 98 5.67 -25.72 -18.57
N ASP A 99 5.12 -25.32 -19.70
CA ASP A 99 5.88 -25.05 -20.93
C ASP A 99 6.81 -23.84 -20.78
N ASN A 100 6.77 -23.15 -19.62
CA ASN A 100 7.73 -22.14 -19.18
C ASN A 100 7.92 -21.00 -20.19
N SER A 101 6.89 -20.72 -20.98
CA SER A 101 6.90 -19.72 -22.05
C SER A 101 6.76 -18.28 -21.54
N PHE A 102 6.88 -18.06 -20.23
CA PHE A 102 6.77 -16.73 -19.67
C PHE A 102 8.12 -16.04 -19.76
N ASP A 103 8.18 -14.99 -20.58
CA ASP A 103 9.27 -14.03 -20.51
C ASP A 103 9.33 -13.44 -19.09
N PHE A 104 10.49 -13.55 -18.47
CA PHE A 104 10.70 -13.08 -17.10
C PHE A 104 10.84 -11.55 -17.05
N SER A 105 11.16 -10.93 -18.19
CA SER A 105 11.35 -9.49 -18.31
C SER A 105 10.04 -8.72 -18.49
N TYR A 106 10.07 -7.43 -18.17
CA TYR A 106 8.97 -6.52 -18.46
C TYR A 106 8.73 -6.46 -19.97
N GLN A 107 7.49 -6.69 -20.38
CA GLN A 107 7.05 -6.46 -21.74
C GLN A 107 5.93 -5.43 -21.75
N LYS A 108 6.08 -4.38 -22.56
CA LYS A 108 5.02 -3.40 -22.77
C LYS A 108 3.81 -4.09 -23.40
N GLY A 109 2.65 -3.96 -22.76
CA GLY A 109 1.37 -4.40 -23.31
C GLY A 109 0.91 -3.54 -24.47
N GLU A 110 -0.26 -3.86 -25.01
CA GLU A 110 -0.76 -3.26 -26.25
C GLU A 110 -2.09 -2.52 -26.06
N ALA A 111 -2.90 -2.90 -25.08
CA ALA A 111 -4.31 -2.50 -25.05
C ALA A 111 -4.76 -1.75 -23.79
N LYS A 112 -4.22 -2.06 -22.61
CA LYS A 112 -4.72 -1.57 -21.32
C LYS A 112 -3.81 -0.50 -20.74
N ILE A 113 -4.40 0.65 -20.42
CA ILE A 113 -3.70 1.73 -19.71
C ILE A 113 -3.48 1.34 -18.24
N ASN A 114 -2.26 1.54 -17.76
CA ASN A 114 -1.90 1.44 -16.36
C ASN A 114 -2.24 2.71 -15.59
N TRP A 115 -3.49 2.88 -15.16
CA TRP A 115 -3.89 4.07 -14.39
C TRP A 115 -3.07 4.31 -13.10
N GLN A 116 -2.35 3.30 -12.59
CA GLN A 116 -1.42 3.44 -11.47
C GLN A 116 -0.15 4.24 -11.80
N TYR A 117 0.07 4.64 -13.06
CA TYR A 117 1.17 5.54 -13.43
C TYR A 117 1.10 6.88 -12.68
N GLN A 118 -0.11 7.33 -12.35
CA GLN A 118 -0.34 8.61 -11.66
C GLN A 118 -0.08 8.52 -10.15
N HIS A 119 0.12 7.31 -9.61
CA HIS A 119 0.34 7.12 -8.19
C HIS A 119 1.75 7.54 -7.76
N PRO A 120 1.89 7.95 -6.48
CA PRO A 120 3.18 8.27 -5.90
C PRO A 120 4.21 7.13 -6.04
N PRO A 121 5.50 7.44 -6.26
CA PRO A 121 6.47 6.44 -6.70
C PRO A 121 7.03 5.53 -5.60
N PHE A 122 6.92 5.90 -4.31
CA PHE A 122 7.69 5.26 -3.25
C PHE A 122 7.37 3.77 -3.08
N TYR A 123 6.09 3.40 -3.16
CA TYR A 123 5.68 2.01 -3.07
C TYR A 123 6.36 1.14 -4.14
N TYR A 124 6.36 1.60 -5.39
CA TYR A 124 6.94 0.87 -6.53
C TYR A 124 8.46 0.79 -6.45
N MET A 125 9.12 1.87 -6.00
CA MET A 125 10.56 1.88 -5.80
C MET A 125 10.99 0.88 -4.73
N VAL A 126 10.34 0.91 -3.55
CA VAL A 126 10.71 0.03 -2.44
C VAL A 126 10.43 -1.43 -2.76
N THR A 127 9.23 -1.74 -3.23
CA THR A 127 8.85 -3.13 -3.56
C THR A 127 9.63 -3.65 -4.76
N GLY A 128 9.86 -2.81 -5.78
CA GLY A 128 10.68 -3.15 -6.94
C GLY A 128 12.14 -3.42 -6.57
N LEU A 129 12.74 -2.61 -5.69
CA LEU A 129 14.10 -2.83 -5.20
C LEU A 129 14.24 -4.16 -4.46
N ILE A 130 13.21 -4.53 -3.68
CA ILE A 130 13.20 -5.80 -2.94
C ILE A 130 12.96 -6.99 -3.88
N LEU A 131 12.17 -6.81 -4.94
CA LEU A 131 11.87 -7.84 -5.93
C LEU A 131 12.96 -8.00 -6.99
N SER A 132 13.77 -6.98 -7.28
CA SER A 132 14.74 -7.01 -8.39
C SER A 132 15.75 -8.17 -8.36
N PRO A 133 16.21 -8.69 -7.20
CA PRO A 133 17.05 -9.89 -7.18
C PRO A 133 16.33 -11.19 -7.61
N PHE A 134 15.01 -11.13 -7.77
CA PHE A 134 14.10 -12.23 -8.07
C PHE A 134 13.30 -11.99 -9.36
N ASP A 135 13.76 -11.08 -10.22
CA ASP A 135 13.10 -10.72 -11.48
C ASP A 135 13.07 -11.86 -12.51
N ASN A 136 13.94 -12.86 -12.32
CA ASN A 136 14.00 -14.10 -13.09
C ASN A 136 13.00 -15.18 -12.64
N LEU A 137 12.23 -14.95 -11.56
CA LEU A 137 11.24 -15.93 -11.10
C LEU A 137 10.00 -15.92 -11.99
N SER A 138 9.25 -17.02 -12.00
CA SER A 138 7.94 -17.09 -12.68
C SER A 138 6.99 -16.00 -12.17
N LEU A 139 6.04 -15.56 -13.02
CA LEU A 139 5.00 -14.59 -12.66
C LEU A 139 4.31 -14.93 -11.33
N HIS A 140 3.91 -16.19 -11.15
CA HIS A 140 3.26 -16.66 -9.94
C HIS A 140 4.17 -16.57 -8.70
N SER A 141 5.45 -16.93 -8.84
CA SER A 141 6.43 -16.80 -7.76
C SER A 141 6.67 -15.35 -7.38
N GLN A 142 6.77 -14.43 -8.35
CA GLN A 142 6.89 -12.99 -8.09
C GLN A 142 5.66 -12.44 -7.36
N ILE A 143 4.46 -12.85 -7.79
CA ILE A 143 3.20 -12.44 -7.15
C ILE A 143 3.15 -12.93 -5.71
N ASN A 144 3.40 -14.21 -5.45
CA ASN A 144 3.39 -14.73 -4.09
C ASN A 144 4.46 -14.08 -3.22
N PHE A 145 5.65 -13.82 -3.77
CA PHE A 145 6.68 -13.07 -3.06
C PHE A 145 6.19 -11.67 -2.65
N LEU A 146 5.59 -10.92 -3.58
CA LEU A 146 5.03 -9.60 -3.29
C LEU A 146 3.90 -9.65 -2.28
N ARG A 147 3.04 -10.67 -2.34
CA ARG A 147 1.96 -10.88 -1.37
C ARG A 147 2.50 -11.15 0.04
N ILE A 148 3.51 -12.01 0.15
CA ILE A 148 4.21 -12.28 1.41
C ILE A 148 4.85 -10.99 1.93
N LEU A 149 5.52 -10.24 1.06
CA LEU A 149 6.16 -8.97 1.41
C LEU A 149 5.15 -7.95 1.95
N SER A 150 4.03 -7.74 1.24
CA SER A 150 2.91 -6.91 1.71
C SER A 150 2.44 -7.36 3.08
N PHE A 151 2.23 -8.66 3.27
CA PHE A 151 1.74 -9.18 4.55
C PHE A 151 2.78 -9.01 5.67
N MET A 152 4.07 -9.08 5.37
CA MET A 152 5.14 -8.79 6.34
C MET A 152 5.14 -7.34 6.78
N PHE A 153 4.91 -6.38 5.88
CA PHE A 153 4.76 -4.98 6.28
C PHE A 153 3.60 -4.80 7.26
N ALA A 154 2.46 -5.44 6.98
CA ALA A 154 1.32 -5.37 7.88
C ALA A 154 1.58 -6.05 9.23
N LEU A 155 2.20 -7.23 9.24
CA LEU A 155 2.55 -7.94 10.46
C LEU A 155 3.52 -7.13 11.34
N ILE A 156 4.54 -6.50 10.73
CA ILE A 156 5.44 -5.59 11.44
C ILE A 156 4.66 -4.39 12.01
N GLY A 157 3.70 -3.84 11.26
CA GLY A 157 2.81 -2.79 11.75
C GLY A 157 2.02 -3.20 13.00
N VAL A 158 1.47 -4.42 13.01
CA VAL A 158 0.77 -4.99 14.19
C VAL A 158 1.72 -5.08 15.38
N VAL A 159 2.95 -5.58 15.17
CA VAL A 159 3.97 -5.67 16.22
C VAL A 159 4.30 -4.29 16.80
N ILE A 160 4.54 -3.29 15.96
CA ILE A 160 4.87 -1.93 16.40
C ILE A 160 3.71 -1.32 17.19
N SER A 161 2.47 -1.51 16.73
CA SER A 161 1.27 -1.01 17.40
C SER A 161 1.09 -1.65 18.78
N LEU A 162 1.34 -2.96 18.91
CA LEU A 162 1.31 -3.68 20.17
C LEU A 162 2.38 -3.19 21.14
N ILE A 163 3.62 -3.00 20.66
CA ILE A 163 4.71 -2.41 21.44
C ILE A 163 4.34 -1.00 21.91
N ALA A 164 3.69 -0.20 21.06
CA ALA A 164 3.25 1.14 21.41
C ALA A 164 2.26 1.13 22.59
N VAL A 165 1.22 0.29 22.51
CA VAL A 165 0.21 0.15 23.58
C VAL A 165 0.85 -0.34 24.87
N GLN A 166 1.71 -1.36 24.80
CA GLN A 166 2.40 -1.90 25.99
C GLN A 166 3.28 -0.86 26.67
N ASN A 167 4.05 -0.09 25.91
CA ASN A 167 5.02 0.87 26.48
C ASN A 167 4.36 2.15 27.02
N PHE A 168 3.22 2.56 26.45
CA PHE A 168 2.65 3.88 26.69
C PHE A 168 1.29 3.89 27.37
N LEU A 169 0.45 2.87 27.14
CA LEU A 169 -0.88 2.78 27.75
C LEU A 169 -0.92 1.81 28.93
N GLY A 170 -0.06 0.79 28.95
CA GLY A 170 0.27 0.00 30.15
C GLY A 170 -0.86 -0.83 30.76
N LYS A 171 -2.02 -0.92 30.10
CA LYS A 171 -3.18 -1.66 30.59
C LYS A 171 -3.41 -2.91 29.73
N HIS A 172 -3.73 -4.02 30.40
CA HIS A 172 -3.86 -5.33 29.76
C HIS A 172 -5.10 -5.46 28.87
N ASN A 173 -6.14 -4.67 29.12
CA ASN A 173 -7.43 -4.82 28.45
C ASN A 173 -7.39 -4.35 26.99
N GLU A 174 -6.59 -3.33 26.71
CA GLU A 174 -6.39 -2.69 25.41
C GLU A 174 -5.69 -3.63 24.42
N ILE A 175 -4.89 -4.57 24.93
CA ILE A 175 -4.22 -5.59 24.14
C ILE A 175 -5.24 -6.62 23.60
N PHE A 176 -6.35 -6.87 24.31
CA PHE A 176 -7.39 -7.78 23.81
C PHE A 176 -8.01 -7.30 22.50
N GLY A 177 -8.10 -5.98 22.30
CA GLY A 177 -8.56 -5.42 21.03
C GLY A 177 -7.76 -5.95 19.84
N PHE A 178 -6.44 -6.10 19.98
CA PHE A 178 -5.59 -6.69 18.95
C PHE A 178 -5.86 -8.18 18.76
N TYR A 179 -6.01 -8.95 19.85
CA TYR A 179 -6.28 -10.39 19.74
C TYR A 179 -7.57 -10.71 18.99
N PHE A 180 -8.60 -9.88 19.18
CA PHE A 180 -9.89 -10.08 18.51
C PHE A 180 -9.99 -9.40 17.14
N TYR A 181 -9.09 -8.46 16.82
CA TYR A 181 -9.19 -7.68 15.58
C TYR A 181 -9.22 -8.56 14.32
N PRO A 182 -8.32 -9.55 14.12
CA PRO A 182 -8.38 -10.41 12.92
C PRO A 182 -9.63 -11.28 12.83
N ILE A 183 -10.31 -11.54 13.96
CA ILE A 183 -11.54 -12.32 14.02
C ILE A 183 -12.73 -11.46 13.57
N PHE A 184 -12.81 -10.22 14.06
CA PHE A 184 -13.88 -9.29 13.67
C PHE A 184 -13.66 -8.64 12.30
N PHE A 185 -12.41 -8.59 11.84
CA PHE A 185 -12.02 -7.99 10.57
C PHE A 185 -11.21 -8.98 9.72
N PRO A 186 -11.83 -10.08 9.24
CA PRO A 186 -11.14 -11.09 8.43
C PRO A 186 -10.59 -10.51 7.12
N MET A 187 -11.15 -9.41 6.64
CA MET A 187 -10.64 -8.65 5.50
C MET A 187 -9.18 -8.21 5.69
N PHE A 188 -8.69 -8.11 6.93
CA PHE A 188 -7.27 -7.85 7.23
C PHE A 188 -6.32 -8.77 6.45
N PHE A 189 -6.62 -10.07 6.40
CA PHE A 189 -5.72 -11.02 5.73
C PHE A 189 -5.67 -10.80 4.23
N ILE A 190 -6.81 -10.59 3.59
CA ILE A 190 -6.91 -10.42 2.14
C ILE A 190 -6.37 -9.05 1.72
N GLU A 191 -6.77 -8.00 2.45
CA GLU A 191 -6.39 -6.61 2.18
C GLU A 191 -4.89 -6.37 2.28
N PHE A 192 -4.23 -6.98 3.27
CA PHE A 192 -2.81 -6.76 3.50
C PHE A 192 -1.90 -7.84 2.89
N ALA A 193 -2.47 -8.93 2.39
CA ALA A 193 -1.75 -9.88 1.54
C ALA A 193 -1.75 -9.46 0.07
N ARG A 194 -2.67 -8.58 -0.37
CA ARG A 194 -2.74 -8.19 -1.79
C ARG A 194 -1.52 -7.41 -2.27
N ILE A 195 -1.30 -7.42 -3.58
CA ILE A 195 -0.37 -6.50 -4.22
C ILE A 195 -1.00 -5.10 -4.26
N GLY A 196 -0.66 -4.28 -3.27
CA GLY A 196 -1.05 -2.88 -3.21
C GLY A 196 -0.29 -2.08 -2.17
N ASN A 197 -0.49 -0.76 -2.19
CA ASN A 197 0.24 0.19 -1.35
C ASN A 197 -0.24 0.24 0.12
N ASP A 198 -1.40 -0.34 0.42
CA ASP A 198 -2.03 -0.25 1.74
C ASP A 198 -1.24 -0.92 2.87
N SER A 199 -0.47 -1.97 2.57
CA SER A 199 0.40 -2.65 3.54
C SER A 199 1.51 -1.74 4.09
N ILE A 200 2.15 -0.97 3.21
CA ILE A 200 3.13 0.06 3.61
C ILE A 200 2.42 1.21 4.32
N CYS A 201 1.23 1.63 3.87
CA CYS A 201 0.45 2.65 4.57
C CYS A 201 0.14 2.23 6.01
N PHE A 202 -0.22 0.96 6.25
CA PHE A 202 -0.48 0.43 7.58
C PHE A 202 0.78 0.39 8.46
N LEU A 203 1.91 -0.03 7.90
CA LEU A 203 3.20 0.02 8.59
C LEU A 203 3.58 1.44 9.02
N LEU A 204 3.49 2.41 8.10
CA LEU A 204 3.78 3.82 8.39
C LEU A 204 2.85 4.38 9.46
N ASN A 205 1.55 4.10 9.37
CA ASN A 205 0.58 4.51 10.40
C ASN A 205 0.87 3.89 11.76
N SER A 206 1.32 2.64 11.81
CA SER A 206 1.72 1.97 13.05
C SER A 206 2.92 2.67 13.71
N ILE A 207 3.90 3.11 12.92
CA ILE A 207 5.06 3.86 13.41
C ILE A 207 4.62 5.26 13.87
N ILE A 208 3.76 5.95 13.11
CA ILE A 208 3.18 7.25 13.49
C ILE A 208 2.43 7.13 14.82
N PHE A 209 1.64 6.07 14.99
CA PHE A 209 0.92 5.79 16.24
C PHE A 209 1.88 5.61 17.42
N TYR A 210 2.96 4.84 17.24
CA TYR A 210 4.00 4.67 18.25
C TYR A 210 4.61 6.01 18.69
N TYR A 211 5.04 6.84 17.74
CA TYR A 211 5.64 8.14 18.06
C TYR A 211 4.62 9.15 18.60
N SER A 212 3.35 9.04 18.20
CA SER A 212 2.27 9.85 18.76
C SER A 212 2.14 9.56 20.25
N LEU A 213 2.00 8.29 20.64
CA LEU A 213 1.93 7.89 22.05
C LEU A 213 3.20 8.26 22.83
N LYS A 214 4.38 8.09 22.23
CA LYS A 214 5.66 8.51 22.82
C LYS A 214 5.69 10.02 23.08
N TRP A 215 5.22 10.83 22.12
CA TRP A 215 5.10 12.27 22.31
C TRP A 215 4.08 12.61 23.40
N PHE A 216 2.93 11.95 23.44
CA PHE A 216 1.93 12.17 24.49
C PHE A 216 2.49 11.99 25.89
N LYS A 217 3.25 10.91 26.09
CA LYS A 217 3.82 10.56 27.40
C LYS A 217 5.00 11.45 27.79
N TYR A 218 5.93 11.71 26.87
CA TYR A 218 7.22 12.33 27.20
C TYR A 218 7.38 13.76 26.66
N LYS A 219 6.42 14.28 25.89
CA LYS A 219 6.46 15.61 25.26
C LYS A 219 7.73 15.85 24.42
N ASN A 220 8.28 14.79 23.83
CA ASN A 220 9.52 14.86 23.06
C ASN A 220 9.26 15.41 21.64
N HIS A 221 9.80 16.59 21.35
CA HIS A 221 9.69 17.27 20.05
C HIS A 221 10.27 16.47 18.87
N SER A 222 11.31 15.66 19.08
CA SER A 222 11.86 14.80 18.02
C SER A 222 10.84 13.80 17.51
N SER A 223 9.87 13.41 18.35
CA SER A 223 8.78 12.52 17.93
C SER A 223 7.82 13.22 16.97
N LEU A 224 7.52 14.51 17.19
CA LEU A 224 6.70 15.31 16.27
C LEU A 224 7.39 15.49 14.91
N PHE A 225 8.69 15.79 14.93
CA PHE A 225 9.46 15.92 13.69
C PHE A 225 9.46 14.61 12.88
N LEU A 226 9.67 13.47 13.55
CA LEU A 226 9.63 12.18 12.89
C LEU A 226 8.23 11.82 12.38
N ILE A 227 7.17 12.16 13.11
CA ILE A 227 5.79 12.02 12.61
C ILE A 227 5.61 12.79 11.30
N GLY A 228 6.09 14.03 11.21
CA GLY A 228 6.01 14.82 9.98
C GLY A 228 6.82 14.22 8.82
N ILE A 229 7.99 13.63 9.08
CA ILE A 229 8.74 12.85 8.06
C ILE A 229 7.92 11.64 7.60
N LEU A 230 7.35 10.86 8.53
CA LEU A 230 6.60 9.65 8.19
C LEU A 230 5.31 9.96 7.42
N LEU A 231 4.61 11.04 7.79
CA LEU A 231 3.45 11.54 7.03
C LEU A 231 3.87 11.99 5.62
N GLY A 232 5.02 12.65 5.51
CA GLY A 232 5.63 13.03 4.23
C GLY A 232 5.98 11.82 3.36
N ILE A 233 6.65 10.81 3.91
CA ILE A 233 6.89 9.54 3.19
C ILE A 233 5.56 8.88 2.81
N GLY A 234 4.57 8.93 3.70
CA GLY A 234 3.23 8.45 3.45
C GLY A 234 2.56 9.09 2.23
N ILE A 235 2.75 10.39 1.99
CA ILE A 235 2.22 11.03 0.78
C ILE A 235 2.88 10.52 -0.50
N LEU A 236 4.17 10.14 -0.41
CA LEU A 236 4.89 9.49 -1.50
C LEU A 236 4.48 8.03 -1.72
N VAL A 237 3.62 7.48 -0.87
CA VAL A 237 2.95 6.18 -1.04
C VAL A 237 1.52 6.37 -1.52
N LYS A 238 0.74 7.21 -0.85
CA LYS A 238 -0.69 7.43 -1.12
C LYS A 238 -1.13 8.80 -0.61
N ALA A 239 -1.93 9.51 -1.42
CA ALA A 239 -2.49 10.82 -1.04
C ALA A 239 -3.39 10.78 0.21
N PHE A 240 -3.83 9.59 0.63
CA PHE A 240 -4.55 9.33 1.89
C PHE A 240 -3.83 9.88 3.15
N PHE A 241 -2.53 10.15 3.09
CA PHE A 241 -1.81 10.77 4.20
C PHE A 241 -2.11 12.26 4.42
N ILE A 242 -2.73 12.95 3.45
CA ILE A 242 -3.17 14.35 3.60
C ILE A 242 -4.23 14.48 4.72
N PRO A 243 -5.37 13.76 4.71
CA PRO A 243 -6.34 13.86 5.78
C PRO A 243 -5.79 13.38 7.14
N ILE A 244 -4.89 12.39 7.16
CA ILE A 244 -4.21 11.96 8.41
C ILE A 244 -3.37 13.10 8.97
N PHE A 245 -2.59 13.78 8.13
CA PHE A 245 -1.77 14.94 8.51
C PHE A 245 -2.64 16.06 9.08
N ILE A 246 -3.71 16.44 8.40
CA ILE A 246 -4.65 17.48 8.87
C ILE A 246 -5.23 17.09 10.22
N SER A 247 -5.67 15.83 10.37
CA SER A 247 -6.27 15.33 11.61
C SER A 247 -5.29 15.40 12.80
N LEU A 248 -4.04 14.97 12.59
CA LEU A 248 -3.00 15.02 13.62
C LEU A 248 -2.61 16.46 13.99
N LEU A 249 -2.53 17.36 13.01
CA LEU A 249 -2.28 18.78 13.28
C LEU A 249 -3.37 19.40 14.14
N LEU A 250 -4.64 19.20 13.76
CA LEU A 250 -5.78 19.70 14.53
C LEU A 250 -5.78 19.10 15.94
N PHE A 251 -5.56 17.81 16.05
CA PHE A 251 -5.52 17.10 17.33
C PHE A 251 -4.44 17.65 18.27
N ILE A 252 -3.22 17.84 17.78
CA ILE A 252 -2.11 18.41 18.57
C ILE A 252 -2.40 19.86 18.95
N PHE A 253 -2.91 20.65 18.00
CA PHE A 253 -3.26 22.04 18.24
C PHE A 253 -4.32 22.17 19.35
N PHE A 254 -5.41 21.41 19.28
CA PHE A 254 -6.51 21.52 20.24
C PHE A 254 -6.16 20.94 21.62
N ILE A 255 -5.48 19.79 21.68
CA ILE A 255 -5.07 19.23 22.96
C ILE A 255 -4.10 20.16 23.69
N ASP A 256 -3.10 20.67 22.98
CA ASP A 256 -2.11 21.54 23.60
C ASP A 256 -2.73 22.89 24.01
N TYR A 257 -3.57 23.47 23.15
CA TYR A 257 -4.30 24.70 23.46
C TYR A 257 -5.14 24.57 24.73
N SER A 258 -5.86 23.45 24.87
CA SER A 258 -6.67 23.17 26.07
C SER A 258 -5.83 22.96 27.34
N SER A 259 -4.59 22.48 27.21
CA SER A 259 -3.72 22.13 28.33
C SER A 259 -2.84 23.29 28.81
N PHE A 260 -2.28 24.07 27.90
CA PHE A 260 -1.23 25.07 28.20
C PHE A 260 -1.66 26.53 28.00
N LYS A 261 -2.92 26.78 27.61
CA LYS A 261 -3.56 28.11 27.47
C LYS A 261 -2.86 29.12 26.53
N SER A 262 -1.76 28.76 25.85
CA SER A 262 -1.03 29.64 24.94
C SER A 262 -1.07 29.15 23.49
N LYS A 263 -1.81 29.87 22.65
CA LYS A 263 -1.92 29.63 21.20
C LYS A 263 -0.56 29.58 20.50
N LEU A 264 0.41 30.38 20.97
CA LEU A 264 1.75 30.45 20.38
C LEU A 264 2.55 29.16 20.59
N HIS A 265 2.38 28.50 21.75
CA HIS A 265 3.06 27.23 22.01
C HIS A 265 2.53 26.12 21.10
N SER A 266 1.21 26.01 20.99
CA SER A 266 0.57 25.01 20.13
C SER A 266 0.94 25.20 18.66
N PHE A 267 1.02 26.45 18.19
CA PHE A 267 1.52 26.76 16.85
C PHE A 267 2.97 26.28 16.66
N LYS A 268 3.86 26.57 17.62
CA LYS A 268 5.25 26.10 17.60
C LYS A 268 5.36 24.57 17.59
N LEU A 269 4.44 23.84 18.22
CA LEU A 269 4.43 22.38 18.15
C LEU A 269 4.05 21.87 16.75
N THR A 270 3.03 22.48 16.14
CA THR A 270 2.59 22.09 14.79
C THR A 270 3.67 22.32 13.72
N THR A 271 4.54 23.33 13.87
CA THR A 271 5.61 23.58 12.89
C THR A 271 6.62 22.44 12.81
N TYR A 272 6.84 21.67 13.89
CA TYR A 272 7.70 20.48 13.85
C TYR A 272 7.16 19.38 12.92
N ILE A 273 5.85 19.31 12.72
CA ILE A 273 5.24 18.34 11.78
C ILE A 273 5.16 18.95 10.37
N ILE A 274 4.70 20.21 10.29
CA ILE A 274 4.47 20.90 9.01
C ILE A 274 5.76 20.97 8.18
N PHE A 275 6.87 21.38 8.80
CA PHE A 275 8.13 21.60 8.08
C PHE A 275 8.62 20.34 7.32
N PRO A 276 8.85 19.18 7.97
CA PRO A 276 9.25 17.98 7.24
C PRO A 276 8.16 17.48 6.28
N PHE A 277 6.87 17.57 6.63
CA PHE A 277 5.79 17.16 5.73
C PHE A 277 5.81 17.94 4.42
N LEU A 278 5.97 19.27 4.47
CA LEU A 278 5.99 20.13 3.29
C LEU A 278 7.14 19.83 2.33
N ILE A 279 8.29 19.35 2.84
CA ILE A 279 9.41 18.92 2.00
C ILE A 279 8.98 17.75 1.10
N PHE A 280 8.39 16.71 1.68
CA PHE A 280 7.93 15.55 0.91
C PHE A 280 6.69 15.85 0.07
N PHE A 281 5.79 16.71 0.56
CA PHE A 281 4.67 17.23 -0.23
C PHE A 281 5.17 17.94 -1.49
N GLY A 282 6.21 18.77 -1.37
CA GLY A 282 6.85 19.42 -2.52
C GLY A 282 7.46 18.43 -3.50
N LEU A 283 8.12 17.37 -3.01
CA LEU A 283 8.64 16.30 -3.87
C LEU A 283 7.52 15.56 -4.62
N TRP A 284 6.43 15.24 -3.93
CA TRP A 284 5.24 14.64 -4.52
C TRP A 284 4.62 15.55 -5.59
N PHE A 285 4.49 16.84 -5.29
CA PHE A 285 3.94 17.83 -6.21
C PHE A 285 4.80 17.99 -7.47
N ILE A 286 6.14 18.05 -7.32
CA ILE A 286 7.07 18.07 -8.46
C ILE A 286 6.95 16.79 -9.30
N PHE A 287 6.83 15.63 -8.65
CA PHE A 287 6.63 14.36 -9.35
C PHE A 287 5.35 14.41 -10.19
N ILE A 288 4.24 14.81 -9.59
CA ILE A 288 2.96 14.90 -10.26
C ILE A 288 2.99 15.88 -11.44
N LEU A 289 3.54 17.08 -11.25
CA LEU A 289 3.66 18.05 -12.33
C LEU A 289 4.47 17.51 -13.51
N LYS A 290 5.57 16.80 -13.23
CA LYS A 290 6.44 16.23 -14.28
C LYS A 290 5.84 15.03 -14.98
N VAL A 291 5.08 14.19 -14.27
CA VAL A 291 4.58 12.91 -14.77
C VAL A 291 3.17 13.05 -15.31
N ASN A 292 2.27 13.68 -14.57
CA ASN A 292 0.85 13.76 -14.91
C ASN A 292 0.47 15.06 -15.62
N ASN A 293 1.34 16.08 -15.58
CA ASN A 293 0.99 17.45 -15.99
C ASN A 293 -0.31 17.94 -15.32
N ASP A 294 -0.51 17.59 -14.04
CA ASP A 294 -1.69 17.93 -13.26
C ASP A 294 -1.34 18.47 -11.86
N PHE A 295 -2.35 18.97 -11.14
CA PHE A 295 -2.21 19.48 -9.77
C PHE A 295 -2.48 18.39 -8.70
N GLY A 296 -2.42 17.12 -9.07
CA GLY A 296 -2.72 15.99 -8.19
C GLY A 296 -4.21 15.72 -8.02
N LEU A 297 -5.04 16.29 -8.88
CA LEU A 297 -6.48 16.03 -8.95
C LEU A 297 -6.81 14.77 -9.77
N GLY A 298 -5.81 14.20 -10.43
CA GLY A 298 -5.94 13.00 -11.24
C GLY A 298 -6.28 13.33 -12.69
N THR A 299 -5.80 12.48 -13.58
CA THR A 299 -5.96 12.69 -15.03
C THR A 299 -7.42 12.63 -15.49
N GLU A 300 -8.29 11.94 -14.75
CA GLU A 300 -9.72 11.90 -15.00
C GLU A 300 -10.40 13.24 -14.69
N PHE A 301 -10.02 13.90 -13.60
CA PHE A 301 -10.54 15.21 -13.24
C PHE A 301 -10.18 16.27 -14.30
N ASN A 302 -8.94 16.25 -14.78
CA ASN A 302 -8.51 17.16 -15.85
C ASN A 302 -9.26 16.91 -17.16
N LYS A 303 -9.50 15.64 -17.51
CA LYS A 303 -10.32 15.29 -18.68
C LYS A 303 -11.76 15.80 -18.55
N LEU A 304 -12.34 15.73 -17.35
CA LEU A 304 -13.70 16.20 -17.08
C LEU A 304 -13.81 17.73 -17.06
N THR A 305 -12.77 18.43 -16.64
CA THR A 305 -12.78 19.90 -16.48
C THR A 305 -12.23 20.65 -17.68
N HIS A 306 -11.60 19.96 -18.64
CA HIS A 306 -10.82 20.57 -19.74
C HIS A 306 -9.74 21.55 -19.26
N ILE A 307 -9.34 21.47 -17.99
CA ILE A 307 -8.29 22.31 -17.43
C ILE A 307 -6.98 21.57 -17.68
N SER A 308 -6.24 21.97 -18.71
CA SER A 308 -4.83 21.62 -18.81
C SER A 308 -3.99 22.73 -18.15
N LEU A 309 -2.86 22.35 -17.56
CA LEU A 309 -1.94 23.29 -16.91
C LEU A 309 -1.38 24.33 -17.92
N LEU A 310 -1.40 24.00 -19.21
CA LEU A 310 -1.05 24.88 -20.33
C LEU A 310 -2.13 25.92 -20.65
N ASP A 311 -3.39 25.69 -20.26
CA ASP A 311 -4.49 26.64 -20.50
C ASP A 311 -4.62 27.68 -19.38
N MET A 312 -3.93 27.48 -18.25
CA MET A 312 -3.97 28.35 -17.07
C MET A 312 -2.74 29.24 -16.88
N LEU A 313 -1.67 29.04 -17.67
CA LEU A 313 -0.42 29.81 -17.64
C LEU A 313 -0.28 30.70 -18.88
#